data_AF-A0A0D1JCU8-F1
#
_entry.id   AF-A0A0D1JCU8-F1
#
_cell.length_a   1.000
_cell.length_b   1.000
_cell.length_c   1.000
_cell.angle_alpha   90.00
_cell.angle_beta   90.00
_cell.angle_gamma   90.00
#
_symmetry.space_group_name_H-M   'P 1'
#
loop_
_entity.id
_entity.type
_entity.pdbx_description
1 polymer ?
#
loop_
_entity_poly.entity_id
_entity_poly.type
_entity_poly.pdbx_seq_one_letter_code
_entity_poly.pdbx_strand_id
1 'polypeptide(L)'
;MVQALNTKLFLEGNANAMMSPVNIKQGRIFYGDQGIEFRANAGGGYIQIPWTNIETISMEIFLKFYFRGFFIKTTQGQTFEFVGGKAKQALTIFREQLKADQIRRRKGVLERNK
;
A
#
# COMPACT_ATOMS: atom_id res chain seq x y z
N MET A 1 -12.76 -9.76 -17.37
CA MET A 1 -12.61 -9.66 -15.90
C MET A 1 -11.15 -9.89 -15.56
N VAL A 2 -10.59 -9.15 -14.59
CA VAL A 2 -9.19 -9.36 -14.18
C VAL A 2 -9.13 -10.51 -13.17
N GLN A 3 -8.20 -11.44 -13.35
CA GLN A 3 -7.99 -12.55 -12.43
C GLN A 3 -7.43 -12.04 -11.11
N ALA A 4 -7.88 -12.58 -9.98
CA ALA A 4 -7.30 -12.27 -8.67
C ALA A 4 -5.85 -12.76 -8.59
N LEU A 5 -4.99 -11.95 -7.97
CA LEU A 5 -3.58 -12.28 -7.72
C LEU A 5 -3.48 -13.24 -6.54
N ASN A 6 -4.21 -12.97 -5.46
CA ASN A 6 -4.17 -13.77 -4.26
C ASN A 6 -5.15 -14.95 -4.32
N THR A 7 -4.74 -16.08 -3.76
CA THR A 7 -5.61 -17.24 -3.53
C THR A 7 -6.14 -17.26 -2.09
N LYS A 8 -5.41 -16.62 -1.17
CA LYS A 8 -5.78 -16.48 0.25
C LYS A 8 -5.61 -15.03 0.71
N LEU A 9 -6.62 -14.52 1.39
CA LEU A 9 -6.60 -13.18 1.98
C LEU A 9 -6.22 -13.23 3.46
N PHE A 10 -5.32 -12.34 3.86
CA PHE A 10 -4.91 -12.15 5.25
C PHE A 10 -5.62 -10.95 5.89
N LEU A 11 -5.81 -9.89 5.10
CA LEU A 11 -6.44 -8.65 5.56
C LEU A 11 -7.10 -7.92 4.39
N GLU A 12 -8.18 -7.20 4.69
CA GLU A 12 -8.82 -6.29 3.75
C GLU A 12 -9.24 -4.99 4.45
N GLY A 13 -9.33 -3.90 3.69
CA GLY A 13 -9.77 -2.61 4.19
C GLY A 13 -10.18 -1.62 3.10
N ASN A 14 -10.91 -0.60 3.48
CA ASN A 14 -11.21 0.52 2.59
C ASN A 14 -9.96 1.39 2.43
N ALA A 15 -9.64 1.76 1.19
CA ALA A 15 -8.48 2.56 0.86
C ALA A 15 -8.77 3.52 -0.28
N ASN A 16 -7.98 4.60 -0.34
CA ASN A 16 -7.91 5.49 -1.49
C ASN A 16 -6.58 5.26 -2.20
N ALA A 17 -6.62 4.89 -3.48
CA ALA A 17 -5.46 4.90 -4.35
C ALA A 17 -5.29 6.31 -4.93
N MET A 18 -4.18 6.97 -4.58
CA MET A 18 -3.89 8.34 -5.01
C MET A 18 -3.17 8.30 -6.36
N MET A 19 -3.93 8.11 -7.45
CA MET A 19 -3.36 7.97 -8.81
C MET A 19 -2.70 9.26 -9.30
N SER A 20 -3.25 10.41 -8.89
CA SER A 20 -2.66 11.74 -9.06
C SER A 20 -3.26 12.70 -8.03
N PRO A 21 -2.76 13.95 -7.90
CA PRO A 21 -3.34 14.94 -6.99
C PRO A 21 -4.84 15.22 -7.21
N VAL A 22 -5.34 14.97 -8.43
CA VAL A 22 -6.74 15.21 -8.82
C VAL A 22 -7.51 13.93 -9.17
N ASN A 23 -6.85 12.77 -9.19
CA ASN A 23 -7.46 11.49 -9.50
C ASN A 23 -7.27 10.52 -8.32
N ILE A 24 -8.28 10.48 -7.46
CA ILE A 24 -8.31 9.61 -6.28
C ILE A 24 -9.36 8.53 -6.51
N LYS A 25 -8.92 7.27 -6.46
CA LYS A 25 -9.83 6.12 -6.59
C LYS A 25 -10.14 5.57 -5.21
N GLN A 26 -11.40 5.68 -4.81
CA GLN A 26 -11.92 5.01 -3.61
C GLN A 26 -12.12 3.52 -3.93
N GLY A 27 -11.74 2.64 -3.01
CA GLY A 27 -11.81 1.20 -3.24
C GLY A 27 -11.53 0.37 -2.01
N ARG A 28 -11.32 -0.93 -2.26
CA ARG A 28 -10.86 -1.89 -1.26
C ARG A 28 -9.46 -2.36 -1.60
N ILE A 29 -8.62 -2.44 -0.58
CA ILE A 29 -7.29 -3.04 -0.66
C ILE A 29 -7.31 -4.40 0.06
N PHE A 30 -6.58 -5.35 -0.51
CA PHE A 30 -6.50 -6.72 -0.09
C PHE A 30 -5.02 -7.10 0.04
N TYR A 31 -4.67 -7.72 1.16
CA TYR A 31 -3.35 -8.24 1.44
C TYR A 31 -3.48 -9.76 1.49
N GLY A 32 -2.72 -10.47 0.66
CA GLY A 32 -2.82 -11.92 0.58
C GLY A 32 -1.50 -12.63 0.39
N ASP A 33 -1.58 -13.90 0.03
CA ASP A 33 -0.45 -14.82 -0.07
C ASP A 33 0.53 -14.48 -1.19
N GLN A 34 0.08 -13.88 -2.28
CA GLN A 34 0.92 -13.57 -3.46
C GLN A 34 1.28 -12.08 -3.56
N GLY A 35 0.50 -11.19 -2.94
CA GLY A 35 0.78 -9.76 -2.97
C GLY A 35 -0.33 -8.88 -2.42
N ILE A 36 -0.31 -7.63 -2.88
CA ILE A 36 -1.29 -6.60 -2.55
C ILE A 36 -2.16 -6.35 -3.77
N GLU A 37 -3.47 -6.26 -3.56
CA GLU A 37 -4.44 -5.91 -4.61
C GLU A 37 -5.29 -4.73 -4.18
N PHE A 38 -5.63 -3.87 -5.12
CA PHE A 38 -6.62 -2.82 -4.94
C PHE A 38 -7.67 -2.91 -6.03
N ARG A 39 -8.94 -2.74 -5.66
CA ARG A 39 -10.08 -2.68 -6.57
C ARG A 39 -10.86 -1.40 -6.32
N ALA A 40 -11.00 -0.57 -7.35
CA ALA A 40 -11.81 0.64 -7.28
C ALA A 40 -13.31 0.30 -7.17
N ASN A 41 -14.05 1.06 -6.37
CA ASN A 41 -15.49 0.87 -6.22
C ASN A 41 -16.27 1.19 -7.50
N ALA A 42 -15.78 2.16 -8.28
CA ALA A 42 -16.45 2.66 -9.48
C ALA A 42 -15.46 3.08 -10.57
N GLY A 43 -15.96 3.10 -11.81
CA GLY A 43 -15.23 3.59 -12.98
C GLY A 43 -14.15 2.65 -13.54
N GLY A 44 -14.11 1.40 -13.07
CA GLY A 44 -13.08 0.43 -13.43
C GLY A 44 -11.71 0.83 -12.87
N GLY A 45 -10.93 -0.15 -12.43
CA GLY A 45 -9.59 0.12 -11.93
C GLY A 45 -9.14 -0.95 -10.96
N TYR A 46 -7.98 -1.52 -11.25
CA TYR A 46 -7.33 -2.43 -10.35
C TYR A 46 -5.82 -2.20 -10.35
N ILE A 47 -5.22 -2.51 -9.20
CA ILE A 47 -3.77 -2.56 -9.03
C ILE A 47 -3.47 -3.91 -8.41
N GLN A 48 -2.48 -4.62 -8.94
CA GLN A 48 -1.97 -5.87 -8.39
C GLN A 48 -0.47 -5.76 -8.30
N ILE A 49 0.08 -5.96 -7.11
CA ILE A 49 1.51 -5.82 -6.84
C ILE A 49 1.95 -7.10 -6.13
N PRO A 50 2.55 -8.05 -6.87
CA PRO A 50 3.17 -9.23 -6.26
C PRO A 50 4.23 -8.83 -5.25
N TRP A 51 4.40 -9.61 -4.17
CA TRP A 51 5.43 -9.36 -3.16
C TRP A 51 6.83 -9.23 -3.79
N THR A 52 7.13 -10.06 -4.80
CA THR A 52 8.39 -10.05 -5.57
C THR A 52 8.65 -8.75 -6.32
N ASN A 53 7.61 -7.98 -6.62
CA ASN A 53 7.71 -6.73 -7.38
C ASN A 53 7.82 -5.51 -6.48
N ILE A 54 7.82 -5.68 -5.15
CA ILE A 54 7.99 -4.59 -4.20
C ILE A 54 9.47 -4.33 -3.96
N GLU A 55 9.95 -3.15 -4.33
CA GLU A 55 11.27 -2.68 -3.92
C GLU A 55 11.23 -2.21 -2.47
N THR A 56 10.30 -1.30 -2.15
CA THR A 56 10.11 -0.79 -0.78
C THR A 56 8.65 -0.46 -0.47
N ILE A 57 8.28 -0.59 0.80
CA ILE A 57 7.06 0.00 1.38
C ILE A 57 7.46 1.09 2.36
N SER A 58 6.97 2.30 2.14
CA SER A 58 7.19 3.44 3.04
C SER A 58 5.91 3.80 3.79
N MET A 59 5.89 3.52 5.10
CA MET A 59 4.76 3.83 5.99
C MET A 59 4.68 5.34 6.24
N GLU A 60 3.50 5.94 6.06
CA GLU A 60 3.24 7.34 6.37
C GLU A 60 2.57 7.45 7.75
N ILE A 61 3.35 7.92 8.74
CA ILE A 61 2.93 7.98 10.14
C ILE A 61 3.02 9.42 10.63
N PHE A 62 1.88 10.02 10.97
CA PHE A 62 1.81 11.35 11.59
C PHE A 62 1.82 11.26 13.11
N LEU A 63 2.44 12.27 13.73
CA LEU A 63 2.53 12.41 15.20
C LEU A 63 2.98 11.13 15.92
N LYS A 64 3.72 10.24 15.23
CA LYS A 64 4.19 8.92 15.68
C LYS A 64 3.13 7.83 15.90
N PHE A 65 1.84 8.15 15.97
CA PHE A 65 0.79 7.16 16.25
C PHE A 65 -0.25 7.00 15.14
N TYR A 66 -0.39 7.98 14.25
CA TYR A 66 -1.45 7.99 13.23
C TYR A 66 -0.93 7.45 11.89
N PHE A 67 -1.31 6.21 11.57
CA PHE A 67 -0.94 5.55 10.31
C PHE A 67 -1.90 5.98 9.21
N ARG A 68 -1.51 7.01 8.45
CA ARG A 68 -2.33 7.56 7.36
C ARG A 68 -2.45 6.58 6.20
N GLY A 69 -1.37 5.88 5.88
CA GLY A 69 -1.26 5.07 4.68
C GLY A 69 0.17 4.60 4.43
N PHE A 70 0.46 4.25 3.19
CA PHE A 70 1.78 3.84 2.76
C PHE A 70 1.99 4.04 1.26
N PHE A 71 3.26 4.06 0.88
CA PHE A 71 3.72 4.10 -0.50
C PHE A 71 4.38 2.78 -0.84
N ILE A 72 4.08 2.22 -2.00
CA ILE A 72 4.78 1.05 -2.55
C ILE A 72 5.59 1.53 -3.74
N LYS A 73 6.91 1.37 -3.67
CA LYS A 73 7.79 1.51 -4.84
C LYS A 73 8.04 0.13 -5.41
N THR A 74 7.78 -0.06 -6.70
CA THR A 74 8.02 -1.33 -7.39
C THR A 74 9.44 -1.41 -7.91
N THR A 75 9.92 -2.63 -8.16
CA THR A 75 11.23 -2.88 -8.77
C THR A 75 11.37 -2.28 -10.17
N GLN A 76 10.25 -1.96 -10.83
CA GLN A 76 10.21 -1.28 -12.13
C GLN A 76 10.15 0.26 -12.01
N GLY A 77 10.27 0.80 -10.79
CA GLY A 77 10.30 2.24 -10.53
C GLY A 77 8.95 2.93 -10.41
N GLN A 78 7.83 2.21 -10.49
CA GLN A 78 6.50 2.78 -10.27
C GLN A 78 6.26 3.02 -8.77
N THR A 79 5.52 4.06 -8.43
CA THR A 79 5.14 4.33 -7.03
C THR A 79 3.62 4.42 -6.91
N PHE A 80 3.05 3.66 -5.98
CA PHE A 80 1.63 3.67 -5.65
C PHE A 80 1.44 4.20 -4.23
N GLU A 81 0.53 5.14 -4.05
CA GLU A 81 0.14 5.64 -2.72
C GLU A 81 -1.25 5.15 -2.36
N PHE A 82 -1.36 4.57 -1.17
CA PHE A 82 -2.61 4.15 -0.57
C PHE A 82 -2.84 4.84 0.76
N VAL A 83 -3.95 5.57 0.87
CA VAL A 83 -4.41 6.19 2.13
C VAL A 83 -5.48 5.30 2.76
N GLY A 84 -5.38 5.03 4.06
CA GLY A 84 -6.24 4.10 4.79
C GLY A 84 -5.74 2.66 4.73
N GLY A 85 -6.60 1.74 4.31
CA GLY A 85 -6.22 0.34 4.06
C GLY A 85 -5.81 -0.47 5.29
N LYS A 86 -6.16 -0.01 6.50
CA LYS A 86 -5.69 -0.59 7.76
C LYS A 86 -4.16 -0.64 7.86
N ALA A 87 -3.46 0.40 7.39
CA ALA A 87 -1.99 0.49 7.33
C ALA A 87 -1.25 0.03 8.59
N LYS A 88 -1.76 0.35 9.80
CA LYS A 88 -1.16 -0.12 11.05
C LYS A 88 -1.18 -1.66 11.19
N GLN A 89 -2.27 -2.31 10.82
CA GLN A 89 -2.41 -3.77 10.88
C GLN A 89 -1.63 -4.45 9.76
N ALA A 90 -1.60 -3.84 8.57
CA ALA A 90 -0.85 -4.35 7.41
C ALA A 90 0.66 -4.42 7.66
N LEU A 91 1.20 -3.62 8.61
CA LEU A 91 2.62 -3.66 8.97
C LEU A 91 3.10 -5.05 9.43
N THR A 92 2.25 -5.83 10.10
CA THR A 92 2.60 -7.21 10.49
C THR A 92 2.80 -8.08 9.26
N ILE A 93 1.87 -8.00 8.30
CA ILE A 93 1.95 -8.74 7.02
C ILE A 93 3.21 -8.33 6.25
N PHE A 94 3.50 -7.02 6.18
CA PHE A 94 4.71 -6.55 5.49
C PHE A 94 5.98 -7.14 6.10
N ARG A 95 6.06 -7.25 7.43
CA ARG A 95 7.21 -7.86 8.12
C ARG A 95 7.34 -9.36 7.89
N GLU A 96 6.24 -10.04 7.59
CA GLU A 96 6.24 -11.47 7.26
C GLU A 96 6.63 -11.71 5.80
N GLN A 97 6.26 -10.81 4.89
CA GLN A 97 6.43 -10.99 3.44
C GLN A 97 7.68 -10.31 2.85
N LEU A 98 8.25 -9.32 3.54
CA LEU A 98 9.35 -8.50 3.03
C LEU A 98 10.55 -8.50 3.98
N LYS A 99 11.73 -8.22 3.42
CA LYS A 99 12.94 -7.99 4.23
C LYS A 99 12.81 -6.67 5.00
N ALA A 100 13.51 -6.58 6.14
CA ALA A 100 13.41 -5.43 7.03
C ALA A 100 13.81 -4.09 6.37
N ASP A 101 14.80 -4.11 5.47
CA ASP A 101 15.30 -2.95 4.72
C ASP A 101 14.35 -2.45 3.62
N GLN A 102 13.40 -3.29 3.21
CA GLN A 102 12.33 -2.91 2.28
C GLN A 102 11.22 -2.13 2.99
N ILE A 103 11.10 -2.21 4.33
CA ILE A 103 10.07 -1.53 5.10
C ILE A 103 10.64 -0.26 5.72
N ARG A 104 10.13 0.89 5.29
CA ARG A 104 10.66 2.21 5.66
C ARG A 104 9.60 3.03 6.38
N ARG A 105 10.04 3.95 7.23
CA ARG A 105 9.19 5.03 7.75
C ARG A 105 9.41 6.27 6.91
N ARG A 106 8.36 6.80 6.30
CA ARG A 106 8.42 8.10 5.60
C ARG A 106 8.44 9.21 6.64
N LYS A 107 9.51 10.02 6.64
CA LYS A 107 9.55 11.25 7.44
C LYS A 107 8.53 12.25 6.90
N GLY A 108 7.72 12.84 7.77
CA GLY A 108 6.83 13.93 7.42
C GLY A 108 7.61 15.18 7.01
N VAL A 109 6.97 16.14 6.33
CA VAL A 109 7.61 17.39 5.87
C VAL A 109 8.32 18.11 7.02
N LEU A 110 7.68 18.20 8.19
CA LEU A 110 8.25 18.80 9.40
C LEU A 110 9.46 18.04 9.97
N GLU A 111 9.60 16.74 9.69
CA GLU A 111 10.72 15.91 10.15
C GLU A 111 11.88 15.85 9.13
N ARG A 112 11.67 16.32 7.90
CA ARG A 112 12.72 16.37 6.86
C ARG A 112 13.56 17.64 6.93
N ASN A 113 13.00 18.71 7.51
CA ASN A 113 13.63 20.03 7.59
C ASN A 113 14.35 20.28 8.93
N LYS A 114 14.57 19.23 9.72
CA LYS A 114 15.37 19.23 10.95
C LYS A 114 16.56 18.30 10.76
#